data_AF-A0A3D6DXD8-F1
#
_entry.id   AF-A0A3D6DXD8-F1
#
_cell.length_a   1.000
_cell.length_b   1.000
_cell.length_c   1.000
_cell.angle_alpha   90.00
_cell.angle_beta   90.00
_cell.angle_gamma   90.00
#
_symmetry.space_group_name_H-M   'P 1'
#
loop_
_entity.id
_entity.type
_entity.pdbx_description
1 polymer ?
#
loop_
_entity_poly.entity_id
_entity_poly.type
_entity_poly.pdbx_seq_one_letter_code
_entity_poly.pdbx_strand_id
1 'polypeptide(L)' 'FTSYNRKVLVTGEVASEEIKAEVERLVAAIPQVRGVYNELAIAPATSLGTRSKDSY' A
#
# COMPACT_ATOMS: atom_id res chain seq x y z
N PHE A 1 3.62 15.92 -23.18
CA PHE A 1 3.09 15.43 -21.90
C PHE A 1 2.01 14.40 -22.17
N THR A 2 2.36 13.12 -22.17
CA THR A 2 1.43 12.04 -22.51
C THR A 2 0.91 11.44 -21.21
N SER A 3 -0.29 11.86 -20.81
CA SER A 3 -0.97 11.35 -19.61
C SER A 3 -1.42 9.91 -19.88
N TYR A 4 -0.67 8.93 -19.38
CA TYR A 4 -1.10 7.53 -19.39
C TYR A 4 -2.17 7.36 -18.31
N ASN A 5 -3.44 7.44 -18.73
CA ASN A 5 -4.61 6.86 -18.08
C ASN A 5 -4.93 7.18 -16.61
N ARG A 6 -4.29 8.16 -15.93
CA ARG A 6 -4.71 8.70 -14.61
C ARG A 6 -5.10 7.63 -13.55
N LYS A 7 -4.55 6.43 -13.66
CA LYS A 7 -4.83 5.29 -12.78
C LYS A 7 -3.61 5.08 -11.90
N VAL A 8 -3.86 4.90 -10.60
CA VAL A 8 -2.82 4.66 -9.60
C VAL A 8 -2.97 3.23 -9.13
N LEU A 9 -1.88 2.46 -9.24
CA LEU A 9 -1.74 1.13 -8.66
C LEU A 9 -0.95 1.27 -7.37
N VAL A 10 -1.50 0.76 -6.28
CA VAL A 10 -0.86 0.74 -4.96
C VAL A 10 -0.68 -0.72 -4.56
N THR A 11 0.57 -1.13 -4.45
CA THR A 11 1.00 -2.51 -4.13
C THR A 11 1.92 -2.50 -2.91
N GLY A 12 1.79 -3.49 -2.04
CA GLY A 12 2.60 -3.59 -0.83
C GLY A 12 1.89 -4.33 0.28
N GLU A 13 2.51 -4.32 1.46
CA GLU A 13 2.00 -4.99 2.64
C GLU A 13 1.60 -3.94 3.68
N VAL A 14 0.41 -4.09 4.26
CA VAL A 14 -0.08 -3.23 5.34
C VAL A 14 -0.41 -4.06 6.57
N ALA A 15 -0.09 -3.49 7.73
CA ALA A 15 -0.24 -4.15 9.03
C ALA A 15 -1.70 -4.46 9.40
N SER A 16 -2.65 -3.71 8.84
CA SER A 16 -4.08 -3.81 9.16
C SER A 16 -4.97 -3.32 8.03
N GLU A 17 -6.24 -3.72 8.06
CA GLU A 17 -7.27 -3.27 7.12
C GLU A 17 -7.59 -1.78 7.26
N GLU A 18 -7.46 -1.21 8.47
CA GLU A 18 -7.61 0.24 8.70
C GLU A 18 -6.59 1.04 7.90
N ILE A 19 -5.32 0.63 7.91
CA ILE A 19 -4.26 1.26 7.12
C ILE A 19 -4.55 1.11 5.62
N LYS A 20 -5.02 -0.07 5.19
CA LYS A 20 -5.43 -0.28 3.80
C LYS A 20 -6.49 0.73 3.35
N ALA A 21 -7.52 0.94 4.18
CA ALA A 21 -8.61 1.88 3.90
C ALA A 21 -8.18 3.35 3.96
N GLU A 22 -7.19 3.68 4.79
CA GLU A 22 -6.63 5.02 4.88
C GLU A 22 -5.77 5.36 3.66
N VAL A 23 -4.91 4.43 3.22
CA VAL A 23 -4.13 4.58 1.98
C VAL A 23 -5.04 4.78 0.77
N GLU A 24 -6.13 4.02 0.67
CA GLU A 24 -7.10 4.17 -0.41
C GLU A 24 -7.74 5.56 -0.42
N ARG A 25 -8.14 6.08 0.75
CA ARG A 25 -8.70 7.42 0.88
C ARG A 25 -7.70 8.51 0.52
N LEU A 26 -6.45 8.40 0.96
CA LEU A 26 -5.39 9.34 0.64
C LEU A 26 -5.11 9.39 -0.87
N VAL A 27 -5.07 8.22 -1.52
CA VAL A 27 -4.80 8.10 -2.95
C VAL A 27 -5.99 8.58 -3.78
N ALA A 28 -7.22 8.33 -3.33
CA ALA A 28 -8.44 8.85 -3.95
C ALA A 28 -8.57 10.37 -3.85
N ALA A 29 -7.99 10.99 -2.81
CA ALA A 29 -7.99 12.44 -2.62
C ALA A 29 -7.03 13.18 -3.58
N ILE A 30 -6.17 12.46 -4.31
CA ILE A 30 -5.24 13.09 -5.25
C ILE A 30 -6.02 13.62 -6.46
N PRO A 31 -6.00 14.94 -6.72
CA PRO A 31 -6.70 15.51 -7.86
C PRO A 31 -6.11 14.95 -9.16
N GLN A 32 -7.00 14.54 -10.07
CA GLN A 32 -6.71 13.84 -11.34
C GLN A 32 -6.55 12.32 -11.26
N VAL A 33 -6.78 11.66 -10.13
CA VAL A 33 -6.90 10.20 -10.09
C VAL A 33 -8.28 9.77 -10.58
N ARG A 34 -8.32 8.95 -11.64
CA ARG A 34 -9.55 8.38 -12.22
C ARG A 34 -9.87 6.98 -11.71
N GLY A 35 -8.91 6.31 -11.07
CA GLY A 35 -9.10 4.98 -10.50
C GLY A 35 -7.91 4.58 -9.64
N VAL A 36 -8.22 3.99 -8.50
CA VAL A 36 -7.25 3.42 -7.56
C VAL A 36 -7.37 1.91 -7.62
N TYR A 37 -6.28 1.22 -7.95
CA TYR A 37 -6.17 -0.22 -7.85
C TYR A 37 -5.38 -0.53 -6.58
N ASN A 38 -6.09 -0.97 -5.54
CA ASN A 38 -5.52 -1.27 -4.25
C ASN A 38 -5.22 -2.77 -4.16
N GLU A 39 -3.97 -3.12 -4.47
CA GLU A 39 -3.44 -4.48 -4.34
C GLU A 39 -2.62 -4.62 -3.04
N LEU A 40 -2.95 -3.84 -2.00
CA LEU A 40 -2.34 -4.01 -0.69
C LEU A 40 -2.80 -5.32 -0.05
N ALA A 41 -1.84 -6.17 0.27
CA ALA A 41 -2.06 -7.38 1.04
C ALA A 41 -2.06 -7.03 2.53
N ILE A 42 -3.06 -7.53 3.25
CA ILE A 42 -3.05 -7.48 4.72
C ILE A 42 -2.17 -8.64 5.16
N ALA A 43 -0.91 -8.32 5.43
CA ALA A 43 0.00 -9.23 6.11
C ALA A 43 0.16 -8.70 7.54
N PRO A 44 0.24 -9.57 8.56
CA PRO A 44 0.68 -9.10 9.87
C PRO A 44 1.98 -8.33 9.62
N ALA A 45 2.07 -7.08 10.09
CA ALA A 45 3.33 -6.36 10.03
C ALA A 45 4.32 -7.27 10.73
N THR A 46 5.16 -7.94 9.95
CA THR A 46 6.33 -8.61 10.46
C THR A 46 7.07 -7.45 11.07
N SER A 47 6.91 -7.31 12.38
CA SER A 47 7.55 -6.27 13.13
C SER A 47 9.00 -6.32 12.71
N LEU A 48 9.64 -5.17 12.63
CA LEU A 48 11.09 -5.06 12.52
C LEU A 48 11.80 -5.69 13.75
N GLY A 49 11.24 -6.74 14.38
CA GLY A 49 11.70 -7.50 15.52
C GLY A 49 12.13 -8.94 15.21
N THR A 50 12.12 -9.40 13.95
CA THR A 50 12.66 -10.73 13.58
C THR A 50 13.85 -10.64 12.63
N ARG A 51 14.83 -9.81 13.00
CA ARG A 51 16.23 -10.06 12.66
C ARG A 51 17.04 -10.04 13.95
N SER A 52 16.81 -11.04 14.79
CA SER A 52 17.70 -11.39 15.89
C SER A 52 17.78 -12.90 15.94
N LYS A 53 19.01 -13.39 15.82
CA LYS A 53 19.45 -14.80 15.79
C LYS A 53 19.12 -15.56 14.52
N ASP A 54 20.13 -15.70 13.68
CA ASP A 54 20.64 -17.04 13.42
C ASP A 54 22.15 -17.03 13.66
N SER A 55 22.54 -17.56 14.82
CA SER A 55 23.87 -18.14 15.04
C SER A 55 23.73 -19.65 14.81
N TYR A 56 24.50 -20.18 13.87
CA TYR A 56 25.07 -21.52 13.96
C TYR A 56 26.47 -21.50 13.35
#